data_AF-A0A2W5QKT5-F1
#
_entry.id   AF-A0A2W5QKT5-F1
#
_cell.length_a   1.000
_cell.length_b   1.000
_cell.length_c   1.000
_cell.angle_alpha   90.00
_cell.angle_beta   90.00
_cell.angle_gamma   90.00
#
_symmetry.space_group_name_H-M   'P 1'
#
loop_
_entity.id
_entity.type
_entity.pdbx_description
1 polymer ?
#
loop_
_entity_poly.entity_id
_entity_poly.type
_entity_poly.pdbx_seq_one_letter_code
_entity_poly.pdbx_strand_id
1 'polypeptide(L)'
;MRSHLAFAGVIAATLIIGIGLLYALDDGARLINENAAARAFILSDAFWPAVIGFIIVVLVVMLAVVSAYDFHPDRLSGRNGRERDA
;
A
#
# COMPACT_ATOMS: atom_id res chain seq x y z
N MET A 1 -18.14 12.19 19.59
CA MET A 1 -16.97 13.07 19.37
C MET A 1 -15.77 12.32 18.74
N ARG A 2 -15.28 11.20 19.31
CA ARG A 2 -14.22 10.35 18.69
C ARG A 2 -14.55 9.82 17.27
N SER A 3 -15.80 9.46 17.01
CA SER A 3 -16.24 8.93 15.70
C SER A 3 -16.11 9.96 14.56
N HIS A 4 -16.39 11.24 14.82
CA HIS A 4 -16.26 12.30 13.82
C HIS A 4 -14.79 12.58 13.46
N LEU A 5 -13.88 12.44 14.43
CA LEU A 5 -12.44 12.58 14.20
C LEU A 5 -11.89 11.43 13.35
N ALA A 6 -12.34 10.19 13.59
CA ALA A 6 -11.95 9.03 12.78
C ALA A 6 -12.43 9.19 11.33
N PHE A 7 -13.69 9.62 11.14
CA PHE A 7 -14.25 9.85 9.81
C PHE A 7 -13.49 10.97 9.05
N ALA A 8 -13.21 12.09 9.71
CA ALA A 8 -12.42 13.18 9.12
C ALA A 8 -10.99 12.71 8.77
N GLY A 9 -10.37 11.87 9.61
CA GLY A 9 -9.06 11.27 9.35
C GLY A 9 -9.03 10.39 8.11
N VAL A 10 -10.07 9.56 7.90
CA VAL A 10 -10.19 8.72 6.69
C VAL A 10 -10.34 9.57 5.44
N ILE A 11 -11.14 10.63 5.49
CA ILE A 11 -11.30 11.57 4.37
C ILE A 11 -9.95 12.24 4.05
N ALA A 12 -9.27 12.78 5.06
CA ALA A 12 -7.98 13.43 4.88
C ALA A 12 -6.93 12.48 4.30
N ALA A 13 -6.83 11.25 4.80
CA ALA A 13 -5.93 10.23 4.28
C ALA A 13 -6.24 9.91 2.81
N THR A 14 -7.52 9.73 2.47
CA THR A 14 -7.96 9.47 1.09
C THR A 14 -7.59 10.61 0.16
N LEU A 15 -7.79 11.86 0.59
CA LEU A 15 -7.45 13.04 -0.21
C LEU A 15 -5.94 13.15 -0.43
N ILE A 16 -5.12 12.92 0.60
CA ILE A 16 -3.65 12.95 0.48
C ILE A 16 -3.17 11.87 -0.49
N ILE A 17 -3.70 10.65 -0.36
CA ILE A 17 -3.38 9.55 -1.28
C ILE A 17 -3.79 9.92 -2.72
N GLY A 18 -5.00 10.48 -2.90
CA GLY A 18 -5.50 10.92 -4.20
C GLY A 18 -4.62 11.99 -4.84
N ILE A 19 -4.21 13.02 -4.08
CA ILE A 19 -3.30 14.06 -4.55
C ILE A 19 -1.95 13.45 -4.95
N GLY A 20 -1.38 12.59 -4.11
CA GLY A 20 -0.13 11.90 -4.40
C GLY A 20 -0.21 11.08 -5.70
N LEU A 21 -1.33 10.39 -5.92
CA LEU A 21 -1.58 9.64 -7.15
C LEU A 21 -1.63 10.55 -8.39
N LEU A 22 -2.30 11.70 -8.30
CA LEU A 22 -2.37 12.65 -9.42
C LEU A 22 -0.98 13.18 -9.79
N TYR A 23 -0.15 13.53 -8.80
CA TYR A 23 1.24 13.95 -9.04
C TYR A 23 2.09 12.82 -9.62
N ALA A 24 1.94 11.59 -9.13
CA ALA A 24 2.67 10.45 -9.65
C ALA A 24 2.28 10.13 -11.10
N LEU A 25 1.01 10.32 -11.47
CA LEU A 25 0.54 10.16 -12.85
C LEU A 25 1.10 11.26 -13.76
N ASP A 26 1.14 12.50 -13.29
CA ASP A 26 1.68 13.63 -14.06
C ASP A 26 3.20 13.47 -14.31
N ASP A 27 3.98 13.23 -13.26
CA ASP A 27 5.43 13.02 -13.38
C ASP A 27 5.75 11.71 -14.13
N GLY A 28 4.94 10.66 -13.91
CA GLY A 28 5.02 9.41 -14.67
C GLY A 28 4.79 9.63 -16.15
N ALA A 29 3.77 10.40 -16.54
CA ALA A 29 3.52 10.72 -17.94
C ALA A 29 4.67 11.53 -18.56
N ARG A 30 5.29 12.45 -17.82
CA ARG A 30 6.49 13.16 -18.27
C ARG A 30 7.65 12.19 -18.50
N LEU A 31 7.94 11.33 -17.52
CA LEU A 31 9.02 10.35 -17.58
C LEU A 31 8.89 9.41 -18.78
N ILE A 32 7.66 8.97 -19.10
CA ILE A 32 7.37 8.08 -20.23
C ILE A 32 7.66 8.78 -21.57
N ASN A 33 7.33 10.07 -21.68
CA ASN A 33 7.56 10.82 -22.91
C ASN A 33 9.04 11.14 -23.12
N GLU A 34 9.77 11.46 -22.05
CA GLU A 34 11.18 11.83 -22.08
C GLU A 34 12.12 10.61 -22.21
N ASN A 35 11.68 9.42 -21.82
CA ASN A 35 12.49 8.21 -21.84
C ASN A 35 11.98 7.19 -22.88
N ALA A 36 12.72 7.06 -23.98
CA ALA A 36 12.40 6.13 -25.06
C ALA A 36 12.36 4.65 -24.61
N ALA A 37 13.21 4.26 -23.65
CA ALA A 37 13.21 2.89 -23.12
C ALA A 37 11.99 2.62 -22.24
N ALA A 38 11.57 3.59 -21.42
CA ALA A 38 10.35 3.48 -20.62
C ALA A 38 9.12 3.35 -21.51
N ARG A 39 9.03 4.16 -22.57
CA ARG A 39 7.95 4.06 -23.56
C ARG A 39 7.95 2.71 -24.29
N ALA A 40 9.12 2.23 -24.73
CA ALA A 40 9.24 0.94 -25.40
C ALA A 40 8.82 -0.22 -24.49
N PHE A 41 9.18 -0.17 -23.21
CA PHE A 41 8.75 -1.16 -22.23
C PHE A 41 7.22 -1.14 -22.03
N ILE A 42 6.61 0.04 -21.85
CA ILE A 42 5.16 0.16 -21.62
C ILE A 42 4.36 -0.36 -22.81
N LEU A 43 4.87 -0.16 -24.03
CA LEU A 43 4.24 -0.67 -25.26
C LEU A 43 4.56 -2.14 -25.53
N SER A 44 5.41 -2.78 -24.73
CA SER A 44 5.80 -4.19 -24.92
C SER A 44 4.79 -5.16 -24.31
N ASP A 45 4.75 -6.38 -24.83
CA ASP A 45 3.92 -7.47 -24.31
C ASP A 45 4.28 -7.89 -22.88
N ALA A 46 5.49 -7.55 -22.42
CA ALA A 46 5.97 -7.83 -21.07
C ALA A 46 5.40 -6.87 -20.00
N PHE A 47 4.81 -5.74 -20.40
CA PHE A 47 4.33 -4.71 -19.49
C PHE A 47 3.24 -5.24 -18.54
N TRP A 48 2.16 -5.79 -19.08
CA TRP A 48 1.03 -6.26 -18.27
C TRP A 48 1.41 -7.41 -17.31
N PRO A 49 2.16 -8.43 -17.74
CA PRO A 49 2.72 -9.42 -16.82
C PRO A 49 3.54 -8.81 -15.69
N ALA A 50 4.39 -7.81 -15.98
CA ALA A 50 5.20 -7.14 -14.96
C ALA A 50 4.34 -6.34 -13.96
N VAL A 51 3.32 -5.62 -14.44
CA VAL A 51 2.37 -4.88 -13.59
C VAL A 51 1.59 -5.83 -12.68
N ILE A 52 1.05 -6.91 -13.24
CA ILE A 52 0.31 -7.92 -12.47
C ILE A 52 1.23 -8.57 -11.44
N GLY A 53 2.46 -8.94 -11.83
CA GLY A 53 3.46 -9.50 -10.93
C GLY A 53 3.77 -8.56 -9.77
N PHE A 54 3.96 -7.27 -10.05
CA PHE A 54 4.17 -6.25 -9.02
C PHE A 54 2.98 -6.16 -8.06
N ILE A 55 1.75 -6.13 -8.56
CA ILE A 55 0.53 -6.10 -7.72
C ILE A 55 0.48 -7.34 -6.81
N ILE A 56 0.75 -8.52 -7.35
CA ILE A 56 0.78 -9.77 -6.56
C ILE A 56 1.82 -9.69 -5.44
N VAL A 57 3.03 -9.22 -5.73
CA VAL A 57 4.08 -9.06 -4.71
C VAL A 57 3.63 -8.09 -3.62
N VAL A 58 3.04 -6.96 -3.97
CA VAL A 58 2.49 -5.99 -3.00
C VAL A 58 1.42 -6.64 -2.11
N LEU A 59 0.47 -7.37 -2.70
CA LEU A 59 -0.58 -8.07 -1.94
C LEU A 59 -0.01 -9.12 -0.98
N VAL A 60 0.98 -9.89 -1.43
CA VAL A 60 1.67 -10.88 -0.58
C VAL A 60 2.40 -10.20 0.58
N VAL A 61 3.07 -9.07 0.33
CA VAL A 61 3.73 -8.30 1.40
C VAL A 61 2.71 -7.75 2.39
N MET A 62 1.58 -7.19 1.92
CA MET A 62 0.52 -6.73 2.81
C MET A 62 -0.05 -7.87 3.66
N LEU A 63 -0.30 -9.03 3.04
CA LEU A 63 -0.74 -10.23 3.75
C LEU A 63 0.28 -10.64 4.81
N ALA A 64 1.58 -10.63 4.48
CA ALA A 64 2.65 -10.95 5.43
C ALA A 64 2.70 -9.97 6.60
N VAL A 65 2.52 -8.67 6.36
CA VAL A 65 2.45 -7.63 7.41
C VAL A 65 1.26 -7.87 8.33
N VAL A 66 0.07 -8.07 7.78
CA VAL A 66 -1.14 -8.37 8.58
C VAL A 66 -0.96 -9.65 9.38
N SER A 67 -0.45 -10.70 8.73
CA SER A 67 -0.17 -11.98 9.39
C SER A 67 0.86 -11.81 10.51
N ALA A 68 1.89 -10.98 10.34
CA ALA A 68 2.87 -10.71 11.38
C ALA A 68 2.27 -10.01 12.61
N TYR A 69 1.25 -9.15 12.44
CA TYR A 69 0.51 -8.58 13.57
C TYR A 69 -0.32 -9.62 14.31
N ASP A 70 -0.93 -10.56 13.58
CA ASP A 70 -1.77 -11.61 14.18
C ASP A 70 -0.95 -12.71 14.85
N PHE A 71 0.18 -13.09 14.26
CA PHE A 71 1.14 -14.06 14.80
C PHE A 71 2.26 -13.41 15.63
N HIS A 72 2.07 -12.16 16.08
CA HIS A 72 3.05 -11.52 16.95
C HIS A 72 3.18 -12.33 18.25
N PRO A 73 4.40 -12.61 18.74
CA PRO A 73 4.62 -13.48 19.91
C PRO A 73 3.86 -13.01 21.16
N ASP A 74 3.64 -11.70 21.31
CA ASP A 74 2.81 -11.16 22.38
C ASP A 74 1.37 -11.70 22.39
N ARG A 75 0.77 -11.95 21.22
CA ARG A 75 -0.59 -12.51 21.06
C ARG A 75 -0.64 -14.02 21.16
N LEU A 76 0.47 -14.69 20.85
CA LEU A 76 0.60 -16.16 20.92
C LEU A 76 1.00 -16.67 22.31
N SER A 77 1.46 -15.79 23.21
CA SER A 77 1.92 -16.14 24.56
C SER A 77 0.83 -16.67 25.50
N GLY A 78 -0.45 -16.65 25.10
CA GLY A 78 -1.57 -17.13 25.92
C GLY A 78 -1.88 -16.26 27.16
N ARG A 79 -1.08 -15.23 27.46
CA ARG A 79 -1.39 -14.23 28.51
C ARG A 79 -2.57 -13.38 28.06
N ASN A 80 -3.75 -13.69 28.61
CA ASN A 80 -4.90 -12.79 28.54
C ASN A 80 -4.50 -11.45 29.16
N GLY A 81 -4.84 -10.33 28.51
CA GLY A 81 -4.36 -8.98 28.87
C GLY A 81 -4.44 -8.59 30.35
N ARG A 82 -5.26 -9.25 31.18
CA ARG A 82 -5.30 -9.07 32.64
C ARG A 82 -4.00 -9.44 33.36
N GLU A 83 -3.19 -10.37 32.86
CA GLU A 83 -1.91 -10.73 33.47
C GLU A 83 -0.78 -9.80 33.02
N ARG A 84 -0.95 -9.02 31.96
CA ARG A 84 0.09 -8.11 31.43
C ARG A 84 0.10 -6.77 32.17
N ASP A 85 -1.04 -6.39 32.77
CA ASP A 85 -1.29 -5.11 33.44
C ASP A 85 -1.41 -5.22 34.98
N ALA A 86 -1.16 -6.40 35.55
CA ALA A 86 -1.09 -6.66 37.00
C ALA A 86 0.36 -6.86 37.44
#